data_AF-A0A1A7XKY5-F1
#
_entry.id   AF-A0A1A7XKY5-F1
#
_cell.length_a   1.000
_cell.length_b   1.000
_cell.length_c   1.000
_cell.angle_alpha   90.00
_cell.angle_beta   90.00
_cell.angle_gamma   90.00
#
_symmetry.space_group_name_H-M   'P 1'
#
loop_
_entity.id
_entity.type
_entity.pdbx_description
1 polymer ?
#
loop_
_entity_poly.entity_id
_entity_poly.type
_entity_poly.pdbx_seq_one_letter_code
_entity_poly.pdbx_strand_id
1 'polypeptide(L)'
;GELSVSWDTEGGEGPEKEYRIRSSSRESGEKTEHVKEKDVNLHLVPGEEIKVQVSVKASYSPDMGHWSGWSKPARASVPQSADDVSLVCSTSDLHNVTCHW
;
A
#
# COMPACT_ATOMS: atom_id res chain seq x y z
N GLY A 1 10.67 -2.98 -5.28
CA GLY A 1 10.38 -1.82 -4.43
C GLY A 1 9.43 -2.21 -3.32
N GLU A 2 9.36 -1.43 -2.25
CA GLU A 2 8.47 -1.68 -1.11
C GLU A 2 7.49 -0.52 -0.94
N LEU A 3 6.23 -0.85 -0.68
CA LEU A 3 5.17 0.12 -0.41
C LEU A 3 4.48 -0.26 0.90
N SER A 4 4.61 0.61 1.91
CA SER A 4 3.84 0.49 3.15
C SER A 4 2.44 1.06 2.95
N VAL A 5 1.43 0.26 3.28
CA VAL A 5 0.03 0.65 3.22
C VAL A 5 -0.53 0.60 4.62
N SER A 6 -1.13 1.69 5.08
CA SER A 6 -1.86 1.74 6.35
C SER A 6 -3.24 2.35 6.16
N TRP A 7 -4.15 2.07 7.10
CA TRP A 7 -5.50 2.62 7.05
C TRP A 7 -6.05 2.88 8.45
N ASP A 8 -6.91 3.89 8.50
CA ASP A 8 -7.70 4.19 9.67
C ASP A 8 -9.15 3.74 9.48
N THR A 9 -9.77 3.37 10.60
CA THR A 9 -11.20 3.06 10.66
C THR A 9 -11.83 3.93 11.72
N GLU A 10 -12.96 4.55 11.38
CA GLU A 10 -13.76 5.27 12.37
C GLU A 10 -14.31 4.27 13.40
N GLY A 11 -14.29 4.67 14.67
CA GLY A 11 -14.72 3.86 15.81
C GLY A 11 -13.56 3.50 16.75
N GLY A 12 -13.69 3.94 18.01
CA GLY A 12 -12.73 3.74 19.10
C GLY A 12 -12.69 2.29 19.62
N GLU A 13 -12.59 2.11 20.94
CA GLU A 13 -12.71 0.79 21.58
C GLU A 13 -14.04 0.14 21.16
N GLY A 14 -13.94 -1.05 20.58
CA GLY A 14 -15.04 -1.72 19.92
C GLY A 14 -14.73 -3.20 19.69
N PRO A 15 -15.58 -3.90 18.91
CA PRO A 15 -15.38 -5.31 18.60
C PRO A 15 -14.04 -5.56 17.88
N GLU A 16 -13.56 -6.80 17.94
CA GLU A 16 -12.37 -7.21 17.19
C GLU A 16 -12.54 -6.89 15.70
N LYS A 17 -11.49 -6.35 15.08
CA LYS A 17 -11.48 -5.93 13.68
C LYS A 17 -10.57 -6.86 12.89
N GLU A 18 -11.11 -7.41 11.82
CA GLU A 18 -10.35 -8.07 10.76
C GLU A 18 -10.37 -7.20 9.51
N TYR A 19 -9.27 -7.24 8.77
CA TYR A 19 -9.14 -6.51 7.52
C TYR A 19 -8.86 -7.48 6.38
N ARG A 20 -9.33 -7.11 5.21
CA ARG A 20 -8.89 -7.70 3.96
C ARG A 20 -8.45 -6.60 3.02
N ILE A 21 -7.34 -6.85 2.36
CA ILE A 21 -6.72 -5.93 1.43
C ILE A 21 -6.85 -6.53 0.06
N ARG A 22 -7.30 -5.72 -0.89
CA ARG A 22 -7.28 -6.05 -2.30
C ARG A 22 -6.27 -5.16 -3.00
N SER A 23 -5.25 -5.79 -3.55
CA SER A 23 -4.27 -5.17 -4.44
C SER A 23 -4.57 -5.58 -5.87
N SER A 24 -4.47 -4.64 -6.79
CA SER A 24 -4.55 -4.93 -8.22
C SER A 24 -3.54 -4.11 -8.99
N SER A 25 -2.80 -4.77 -9.86
CA SER A 25 -1.83 -4.14 -10.73
C SER A 25 -1.77 -4.89 -12.06
N ARG A 26 -1.12 -4.29 -13.07
CA ARG A 26 -1.09 -4.86 -14.42
C ARG A 26 -0.24 -6.11 -14.50
N GLU A 27 0.88 -6.17 -13.76
CA GLU A 27 1.83 -7.27 -13.80
C GLU A 27 1.47 -8.37 -12.78
N SER A 28 1.04 -7.98 -11.58
CA SER A 28 0.74 -8.93 -10.49
C SER A 28 -0.72 -9.41 -10.44
N GLY A 29 -1.60 -8.85 -11.29
CA GLY A 29 -3.03 -9.18 -11.28
C GLY A 29 -3.75 -8.70 -10.02
N GLU A 30 -4.94 -9.24 -9.76
CA GLU A 30 -5.70 -8.98 -8.52
C GLU A 30 -5.37 -10.03 -7.45
N LYS A 31 -5.03 -9.57 -6.24
CA LYS A 31 -4.77 -10.39 -5.07
C LYS A 31 -5.56 -9.88 -3.89
N THR A 32 -6.09 -10.80 -3.08
CA THR A 32 -6.74 -10.48 -1.79
C THR A 32 -6.03 -11.18 -0.65
N GLU A 33 -5.72 -10.44 0.42
CA GLU A 33 -5.06 -10.93 1.62
C GLU A 33 -5.87 -10.57 2.86
N HIS A 34 -5.89 -11.46 3.85
CA HIS A 34 -6.53 -11.23 5.14
C HIS A 34 -5.46 -10.85 6.17
N VAL A 35 -5.66 -9.74 6.86
CA VAL A 35 -4.71 -9.20 7.85
C VAL A 35 -5.45 -8.77 9.11
N LYS A 36 -4.76 -8.86 10.25
CA LYS A 36 -5.27 -8.41 11.56
C LYS A 36 -4.71 -7.04 11.96
N GLU A 37 -3.55 -6.71 11.42
CA GLU A 37 -2.87 -5.43 11.66
C GLU A 37 -3.42 -4.34 10.73
N LYS A 38 -3.21 -3.08 11.08
CA LYS A 38 -3.69 -1.91 10.32
C LYS A 38 -2.72 -1.43 9.27
N ASP A 39 -1.68 -2.21 9.01
CA ASP A 39 -0.66 -1.95 8.04
C ASP A 39 -0.17 -3.23 7.36
N VAL A 40 0.36 -3.09 6.16
CA VAL A 40 1.02 -4.15 5.40
C VAL A 40 2.13 -3.55 4.55
N ASN A 41 3.18 -4.33 4.31
CA ASN A 41 4.20 -4.01 3.32
C ASN A 41 3.96 -4.83 2.05
N LEU A 42 3.80 -4.14 0.92
CA LEU A 42 3.63 -4.74 -0.39
C LEU A 42 4.96 -4.68 -1.15
N HIS A 43 5.38 -5.82 -1.68
CA HIS A 43 6.50 -5.90 -2.61
C HIS A 43 6.00 -5.69 -4.02
N LEU A 44 6.50 -4.63 -4.68
CA LEU A 44 6.05 -4.21 -6.01
C LEU A 44 7.20 -4.16 -6.99
N VAL A 45 6.88 -4.43 -8.25
CA VAL A 45 7.80 -4.19 -9.35
C VAL A 45 8.04 -2.68 -9.47
N PRO A 46 9.31 -2.21 -9.51
CA PRO A 46 9.59 -0.79 -9.66
C PRO A 46 8.89 -0.20 -10.91
N GLY A 47 8.22 0.94 -10.75
CA GLY A 47 7.46 1.61 -11.81
C GLY A 47 6.06 1.09 -12.07
N GLU A 48 5.65 0.00 -11.39
CA GLU A 48 4.30 -0.52 -11.52
C GLU A 48 3.30 0.33 -10.71
N GLU A 49 2.20 0.76 -11.36
CA GLU A 49 1.06 1.35 -10.65
C GLU A 49 0.21 0.24 -10.02
N ILE A 50 0.00 0.34 -8.70
CA ILE A 50 -0.89 -0.51 -7.94
C ILE A 50 -2.12 0.26 -7.48
N LYS A 51 -3.27 -0.40 -7.48
CA LYS A 51 -4.51 0.02 -6.83
C LYS A 51 -4.74 -0.81 -5.58
N VAL A 52 -4.88 -0.17 -4.44
CA VAL A 52 -5.11 -0.82 -3.14
C VAL A 52 -6.44 -0.38 -2.55
N GLN A 53 -7.19 -1.34 -2.04
CA GLN A 53 -8.45 -1.13 -1.33
C GLN A 53 -8.50 -2.00 -0.07
N VAL A 54 -9.19 -1.52 0.94
CA VAL A 54 -9.33 -2.20 2.23
C VAL A 54 -10.81 -2.38 2.53
N SER A 55 -11.16 -3.51 3.13
CA SER A 55 -12.48 -3.81 3.67
C SER A 55 -12.32 -4.32 5.08
N VAL A 56 -13.19 -3.89 5.99
CA VAL A 56 -13.13 -4.22 7.41
C VAL A 56 -14.33 -5.09 7.79
N LYS A 57 -14.09 -6.10 8.62
CA LYS A 57 -15.12 -6.84 9.33
C LYS A 57 -14.94 -6.53 10.82
N ALA A 58 -15.97 -6.00 11.44
CA ALA A 58 -15.98 -5.71 12.88
C ALA A 58 -16.97 -6.67 13.55
N SER A 59 -16.49 -7.50 14.48
CA SER A 59 -17.28 -8.58 15.07
C SER A 59 -16.90 -8.88 16.52
N TYR A 60 -17.87 -9.16 17.37
CA TYR A 60 -17.63 -9.62 18.75
C TYR A 60 -17.28 -11.11 18.83
N SER A 61 -17.37 -11.83 17.71
CA SER A 61 -17.01 -13.24 17.58
C SER A 61 -16.49 -13.51 16.16
N PRO A 62 -15.46 -14.37 15.98
CA PRO A 62 -14.75 -14.53 14.70
C PRO A 62 -15.64 -14.89 13.50
N ASP A 63 -16.67 -15.70 13.75
CA ASP A 63 -17.56 -16.26 12.73
C ASP A 63 -18.81 -15.39 12.46
N MET A 64 -18.92 -14.23 13.10
CA MET A 64 -20.05 -13.31 12.91
C MET A 64 -19.62 -12.01 12.24
N GLY A 65 -20.61 -11.27 11.75
CA GLY A 65 -20.40 -9.96 11.12
C GLY A 65 -20.26 -10.04 9.60
N HIS A 66 -20.37 -8.87 8.98
CA HIS A 66 -20.27 -8.72 7.53
C HIS A 66 -19.08 -7.85 7.18
N TRP A 67 -18.45 -8.16 6.06
CA TRP A 67 -17.46 -7.27 5.48
C TRP A 67 -18.11 -5.97 5.04
N SER A 68 -17.46 -4.86 5.34
CA SER A 68 -17.81 -3.56 4.75
C SER A 68 -17.69 -3.60 3.24
N GLY A 69 -18.27 -2.59 2.57
CA GLY A 69 -17.83 -2.25 1.22
C GLY A 69 -16.32 -1.98 1.18
N TRP A 70 -15.75 -2.08 -0.02
CA TRP A 70 -14.36 -1.70 -0.24
C TRP A 70 -14.17 -0.18 -0.07
N SER A 71 -13.04 0.23 0.49
CA SER A 71 -12.62 1.63 0.51
C SER A 71 -12.46 2.18 -0.91
N LYS A 72 -12.35 3.52 -1.02
CA LYS A 72 -11.94 4.15 -2.27
C LYS A 72 -10.53 3.63 -2.67
N PRO A 73 -10.29 3.37 -3.96
CA PRO A 73 -8.99 2.88 -4.41
C PRO A 73 -7.90 3.94 -4.20
N ALA A 74 -6.87 3.58 -3.44
CA ALA A 74 -5.62 4.32 -3.37
C ALA A 74 -4.69 3.85 -4.49
N ARG A 75 -4.01 4.79 -5.16
CA ARG A 75 -3.06 4.50 -6.23
C ARG A 75 -1.66 4.93 -5.81
N ALA A 76 -0.68 4.08 -6.06
CA ALA A 76 0.71 4.35 -5.79
C ALA A 76 1.60 3.58 -6.78
N SER A 77 2.85 3.99 -6.89
CA SER A 77 3.89 3.28 -7.61
C SER A 77 5.19 3.42 -6.83
N VAL A 78 6.04 2.39 -6.85
CA VAL A 78 7.38 2.49 -6.26
C VAL A 78 8.35 3.04 -7.30
N PRO A 79 9.26 3.97 -6.94
CA PRO A 79 10.23 4.53 -7.89
C PRO A 79 11.01 3.44 -8.62
N GLN A 80 11.25 3.67 -9.92
CA GLN A 80 12.16 2.85 -10.73
C GLN A 80 13.61 3.12 -10.36
N SER A 81 14.54 2.29 -10.87
CA SER A 81 15.95 2.54 -10.63
C SER A 81 16.35 3.90 -11.23
N ALA A 82 17.38 4.55 -10.66
CA ALA A 82 17.86 5.83 -11.16
C ALA A 82 18.28 5.75 -12.64
N ASP A 83 18.83 4.61 -13.06
CA ASP A 83 19.22 4.34 -14.44
C ASP A 83 18.01 4.30 -15.38
N ASP A 84 16.88 3.74 -14.94
CA ASP A 84 15.65 3.65 -15.75
C ASP A 84 14.95 5.00 -15.94
N VAL A 85 15.13 5.94 -15.00
CA VAL A 85 14.50 7.29 -15.04
C VAL A 85 15.48 8.40 -15.45
N SER A 86 16.68 8.05 -15.93
CA SER A 86 17.73 9.02 -16.28
C SER A 86 18.06 10.02 -15.16
N LEU A 87 17.87 9.62 -13.90
CA LEU A 87 18.16 10.45 -12.74
C LEU A 87 19.66 10.52 -12.54
N VAL A 88 20.23 11.72 -12.71
CA VAL A 88 21.65 11.98 -12.48
C VAL A 88 21.79 12.85 -11.25
N CYS A 89 22.49 12.35 -10.24
CA CYS A 89 22.83 13.10 -9.05
C CYS A 89 24.34 13.37 -8.99
N SER A 90 24.70 14.61 -8.68
CA SER A 90 26.10 15.03 -8.54
C SER A 90 26.26 15.93 -7.32
N THR A 91 27.45 15.92 -6.72
CA THR A 91 27.81 16.76 -5.57
C THR A 91 29.03 17.60 -5.91
N SER A 92 28.83 18.67 -6.68
CA SER A 92 29.94 19.49 -7.19
C SER A 92 30.68 20.26 -6.09
N ASP A 93 30.02 20.60 -4.98
CA ASP A 93 30.58 21.39 -3.88
C ASP A 93 30.89 20.57 -2.61
N LEU A 94 30.71 19.24 -2.66
CA LEU A 94 30.84 18.30 -1.54
C LEU A 94 29.88 18.55 -0.35
N HIS A 95 28.95 19.49 -0.47
CA HIS A 95 28.00 19.87 0.60
C HIS A 95 26.54 19.63 0.18
N ASN A 96 26.23 19.82 -1.09
CA ASN A 96 24.89 19.73 -1.65
C ASN A 96 24.82 18.69 -2.76
N VAL A 97 23.82 17.82 -2.68
CA VAL A 97 23.50 16.88 -3.75
C VAL A 97 22.49 17.54 -4.68
N THR A 98 22.85 17.69 -5.95
CA THR A 98 21.97 18.20 -7.01
C THR A 98 21.57 17.04 -7.92
N CYS A 99 20.27 16.86 -8.13
CA CYS A 99 19.71 15.79 -8.95
C CYS A 99 18.90 16.37 -10.12
N HIS A 100 19.03 15.75 -11.29
CA HIS A 100 18.30 16.07 -12.51
C HIS A 100 17.63 14.81 -13.06
N TRP A 101 16.40 14.93 -13.56
CA TRP A 101 15.61 13.86 -14.18
C TRP A 101 14.74 14.43 -15.31
#